data_AF-A0A848LE76-F1
#
_entry.id   AF-A0A848LE76-F1
#
_cell.length_a   1.000
_cell.length_b   1.000
_cell.length_c   1.000
_cell.angle_alpha   90.00
_cell.angle_beta   90.00
_cell.angle_gamma   90.00
#
_symmetry.space_group_name_H-M   'P 1'
#
loop_
_entity.id
_entity.type
_entity.pdbx_description
1 polymer ?
#
loop_
_entity_poly.entity_id
_entity_poly.type
_entity_poly.pdbx_seq_one_letter_code
_entity_poly.pdbx_strand_id
1 'polypeptide(L)'
;MARKHTVKAGEHLMRIARKYGLPDWKAIYDAPENAEFRKRRPNPFILLPGDELHIPEVKPNEVKVSAGRQHSFTLKRAQTVLKLQLRDEDPDAKPLANARFLLEIEGEEPKESRTDGEGWLRVPVPIDAEEATLTVWLTEQESVEWTLELSHLTPLDDDAGAHARLSNLGYDCGEPGAEADSATEHVLRAFQHTCGIEEPEPLGPQTRDRLEREHGC
;
A
#
# COMPACT_ATOMS: atom_id res chain seq x y z
N MET A 1 14.89 -22.93 13.25
CA MET A 1 13.86 -23.31 14.25
C MET A 1 12.67 -22.39 14.08
N ALA A 2 11.45 -22.95 14.04
CA ALA A 2 10.23 -22.18 13.88
C ALA A 2 10.07 -21.16 15.02
N ARG A 3 9.78 -19.91 14.66
CA ARG A 3 9.83 -18.76 15.58
C ARG A 3 8.42 -18.39 16.00
N LYS A 4 8.26 -17.93 17.24
CA LYS A 4 7.03 -17.29 17.70
C LYS A 4 7.18 -15.78 17.63
N HIS A 5 6.11 -15.09 17.25
CA HIS A 5 6.01 -13.65 17.26
C HIS A 5 4.79 -13.22 18.07
N THR A 6 4.98 -12.32 19.02
CA THR A 6 3.89 -11.70 19.78
C THR A 6 3.56 -10.37 19.15
N VAL A 7 2.33 -10.24 18.66
CA VAL A 7 1.81 -9.02 18.02
C VAL A 7 1.91 -7.84 19.00
N LYS A 8 2.45 -6.73 18.52
CA LYS A 8 2.44 -5.42 19.20
C LYS A 8 1.35 -4.52 18.64
N ALA A 9 1.01 -3.47 19.39
CA ALA A 9 0.07 -2.45 18.92
C ALA A 9 0.52 -1.85 17.58
N GLY A 10 -0.41 -1.77 16.63
CA GLY A 10 -0.16 -1.26 15.27
C GLY A 10 0.60 -2.22 14.33
N GLU A 11 0.87 -3.46 14.73
CA GLU A 11 1.38 -4.47 13.80
C GLU A 11 0.23 -5.17 13.06
N HIS A 12 0.40 -5.38 11.76
CA HIS A 12 -0.48 -6.18 10.91
C HIS A 12 0.32 -7.31 10.25
N LEU A 13 -0.36 -8.38 9.78
CA LEU A 13 0.30 -9.61 9.33
C LEU A 13 1.31 -9.40 8.19
N MET A 14 1.05 -8.44 7.29
CA MET A 14 1.98 -8.13 6.19
C MET A 14 3.32 -7.60 6.71
N ARG A 15 3.30 -6.70 7.70
CA ARG A 15 4.51 -6.16 8.32
C ARG A 15 5.29 -7.25 9.04
N ILE A 16 4.59 -8.16 9.70
CA ILE A 16 5.17 -9.33 10.36
C ILE A 16 5.79 -10.28 9.33
N ALA A 17 5.09 -10.57 8.22
CA ALA A 17 5.62 -11.40 7.13
C ALA A 17 6.92 -10.85 6.55
N ARG A 18 6.96 -9.56 6.21
CA ARG A 18 8.17 -8.88 5.73
C ARG A 18 9.32 -8.99 6.74
N LYS A 19 9.05 -8.72 8.02
CA LYS A 19 10.05 -8.78 9.11
C LYS A 19 10.73 -10.14 9.21
N TYR A 20 10.03 -11.22 8.87
CA TYR A 20 10.54 -12.58 8.90
C TYR A 20 10.93 -13.13 7.52
N GLY A 21 10.90 -12.31 6.47
CA GLY A 21 11.29 -12.71 5.11
C GLY A 21 10.29 -13.65 4.44
N LEU A 22 9.02 -13.62 4.86
CA LEU A 22 7.94 -14.39 4.25
C LEU A 22 7.33 -13.58 3.09
N PRO A 23 6.99 -14.24 1.97
CA PRO A 23 6.53 -13.55 0.76
C PRO A 23 5.13 -12.96 0.87
N ASP A 24 4.30 -13.48 1.78
CA ASP A 24 2.91 -13.06 1.95
C ASP A 24 2.47 -13.32 3.41
N TRP A 25 1.52 -12.53 3.89
CA TRP A 25 0.87 -12.72 5.19
C TRP A 25 0.13 -14.06 5.26
N LYS A 26 -0.37 -14.57 4.12
CA LYS A 26 -1.02 -15.88 4.02
C LYS A 26 -0.09 -17.01 4.47
N ALA A 27 1.22 -16.89 4.21
CA ALA A 27 2.19 -17.87 4.68
C ALA A 27 2.19 -17.98 6.21
N ILE A 28 1.89 -16.90 6.93
CA ILE A 28 1.70 -16.91 8.39
C ILE A 28 0.29 -17.41 8.72
N TYR A 29 -0.76 -16.76 8.20
CA TYR A 29 -2.13 -17.02 8.62
C TYR A 29 -2.57 -18.47 8.35
N ASP A 30 -2.28 -18.98 7.16
CA ASP A 30 -2.70 -20.32 6.71
C ASP A 30 -1.78 -21.43 7.24
N ALA A 31 -0.72 -21.08 7.98
CA ALA A 31 0.15 -22.06 8.61
C ALA A 31 -0.68 -23.01 9.52
N PRO A 32 -0.44 -24.33 9.45
CA PRO A 32 -1.20 -25.29 10.25
C PRO A 32 -1.06 -25.03 11.76
N GLU A 33 0.09 -24.51 12.19
CA GLU A 33 0.37 -24.16 13.59
C GLU A 33 -0.44 -22.95 14.08
N ASN A 34 -0.95 -22.11 13.17
CA ASN A 34 -1.80 -20.96 13.48
C ASN A 34 -3.30 -21.28 13.41
N ALA A 35 -3.70 -22.55 13.29
CA ALA A 35 -5.11 -22.94 13.21
C ALA A 35 -5.93 -22.45 14.43
N GLU A 36 -5.38 -22.53 15.64
CA GLU A 36 -6.05 -22.02 16.85
C GLU A 36 -6.14 -20.49 16.88
N PHE A 37 -5.11 -19.80 16.37
CA PHE A 37 -5.14 -18.36 16.19
C PHE A 37 -6.26 -17.96 15.21
N ARG A 38 -6.38 -18.65 14.07
CA ARG A 38 -7.45 -18.39 13.08
C ARG A 38 -8.86 -18.60 13.62
N LYS A 39 -9.06 -19.56 14.51
CA LYS A 39 -10.36 -19.73 15.19
C LYS A 39 -10.72 -18.53 16.08
N ARG A 40 -9.72 -17.94 16.74
CA ARG A 40 -9.88 -16.74 17.59
C ARG A 40 -10.00 -15.46 16.77
N ARG A 41 -9.30 -15.40 15.62
CA ARG A 41 -9.24 -14.26 14.69
C ARG A 41 -9.59 -14.73 13.27
N PRO A 42 -10.88 -14.95 12.96
CA PRO A 42 -11.31 -15.40 11.63
C PRO A 42 -11.11 -14.32 10.56
N ASN A 43 -11.06 -13.05 10.95
CA ASN A 43 -10.60 -11.98 10.07
C ASN A 43 -9.06 -11.83 10.22
N PRO A 44 -8.27 -12.11 9.16
CA PRO A 44 -6.80 -12.02 9.20
C PRO A 44 -6.27 -10.59 9.37
N PHE A 45 -7.09 -9.57 9.12
CA PHE A 45 -6.68 -8.17 9.21
C PHE A 45 -6.84 -7.59 10.64
N ILE A 46 -7.48 -8.34 11.55
CA ILE A 46 -7.71 -7.90 12.93
C ILE A 46 -6.78 -8.67 13.86
N LEU A 47 -5.68 -8.03 14.27
CA LEU A 47 -4.74 -8.55 15.26
C LEU A 47 -4.89 -7.76 16.58
N LEU A 48 -4.86 -8.46 17.72
CA LEU A 48 -4.78 -7.77 19.01
C LEU A 48 -3.36 -7.87 19.59
N PRO A 49 -2.88 -6.80 20.25
CA PRO A 49 -1.63 -6.87 21.01
C PRO A 49 -1.64 -8.06 21.98
N GLY A 50 -0.55 -8.83 21.96
CA GLY A 50 -0.44 -10.06 22.74
C GLY A 50 -0.87 -11.34 22.03
N ASP A 51 -1.47 -11.27 20.84
CA ASP A 51 -1.71 -12.46 20.03
C ASP A 51 -0.37 -13.12 19.63
N GLU A 52 -0.28 -14.44 19.81
CA GLU A 52 0.88 -15.24 19.43
C GLU A 52 0.69 -15.83 18.02
N LEU A 53 1.63 -15.53 17.14
CA LEU A 53 1.72 -16.08 15.79
C LEU A 53 2.93 -17.00 15.68
N HIS A 54 2.70 -18.18 15.12
CA HIS A 54 3.76 -19.04 14.65
C HIS A 54 4.26 -18.55 13.29
N ILE A 55 5.57 -18.36 13.18
CA ILE A 55 6.23 -17.90 11.96
C ILE A 55 6.94 -19.11 11.33
N PRO A 56 6.46 -19.57 10.15
CA PRO A 56 7.10 -20.66 9.43
C PRO A 56 8.55 -20.34 9.10
N GLU A 57 9.37 -21.39 9.00
CA GLU A 57 10.73 -21.23 8.51
C GLU A 57 10.75 -20.91 7.02
N VAL A 58 11.38 -19.80 6.66
CA VAL A 58 11.72 -19.51 5.27
C VAL A 58 12.88 -20.44 4.90
N LYS A 59 12.59 -21.43 4.05
CA LYS A 59 13.65 -22.25 3.46
C LYS A 59 14.41 -21.39 2.44
N PRO A 60 15.71 -21.13 2.64
CA PRO A 60 16.49 -20.41 1.65
C PRO A 60 16.50 -21.19 0.33
N ASN A 61 16.32 -20.48 -0.78
CA ASN A 61 16.48 -21.08 -2.10
C ASN A 61 17.96 -21.33 -2.35
N GLU A 62 18.36 -22.61 -2.38
CA GLU A 62 19.72 -23.02 -2.71
C GLU A 62 19.85 -23.25 -4.23
N VAL A 63 20.75 -22.51 -4.88
CA VAL A 63 21.05 -22.69 -6.30
C VAL A 63 22.49 -23.19 -6.43
N LYS A 64 22.67 -24.37 -7.02
CA LYS A 64 24.01 -24.90 -7.33
C LYS A 64 24.54 -24.21 -8.58
N VAL A 65 25.68 -23.53 -8.44
CA VAL A 65 26.35 -22.84 -9.55
C VAL A 65 27.78 -23.35 -9.74
N SER A 66 28.30 -23.24 -10.97
CA SER A 66 29.66 -23.65 -11.31
C SER A 66 30.69 -22.64 -10.78
N ALA A 67 31.75 -23.12 -10.14
CA ALA A 67 32.87 -22.28 -9.72
C ALA A 67 33.63 -21.70 -10.93
N GLY A 68 34.12 -20.46 -10.80
CA GLY A 68 34.92 -19.80 -11.84
C GLY A 68 34.13 -19.07 -12.94
N ARG A 69 32.81 -18.89 -12.76
CA ARG A 69 31.96 -18.07 -13.64
C ARG A 69 31.25 -17.00 -12.83
N GLN A 70 30.96 -15.86 -13.47
CA GLN A 70 30.00 -14.89 -12.92
C GLN A 70 28.58 -15.41 -13.14
N HIS A 71 27.77 -15.33 -12.09
CA HIS A 71 26.36 -15.68 -12.11
C HIS A 71 25.57 -14.48 -11.60
N SER A 72 24.52 -14.09 -12.33
CA SER A 72 23.56 -13.08 -11.89
C SER A 72 22.35 -13.77 -11.30
N PHE A 73 21.95 -13.38 -10.09
CA PHE A 73 20.75 -13.86 -9.43
C PHE A 73 19.74 -12.72 -9.38
N THR A 74 18.51 -12.98 -9.83
CA THR A 74 17.41 -12.01 -9.78
C THR A 74 16.38 -12.48 -8.76
N LEU A 75 16.15 -11.66 -7.73
CA LEU A 75 15.07 -11.91 -6.77
C LEU A 75 13.73 -11.54 -7.43
N LYS A 76 12.84 -12.53 -7.58
CA LYS A 76 11.46 -12.25 -7.99
C LYS A 76 10.68 -11.70 -6.79
N ARG A 77 10.57 -10.38 -6.69
CA ARG A 77 9.72 -9.69 -5.71
C ARG A 77 8.27 -9.75 -6.22
N ALA A 78 7.32 -9.92 -5.31
CA ALA A 78 5.90 -9.79 -5.67
C ALA A 78 5.64 -8.33 -6.07
N GLN A 79 4.87 -8.12 -7.14
CA GLN A 79 4.57 -6.79 -7.67
C GLN A 79 3.09 -6.44 -7.47
N THR A 80 2.80 -5.18 -7.23
CA THR A 80 1.47 -4.57 -7.27
C THR A 80 1.47 -3.39 -8.25
N VAL A 81 0.32 -2.89 -8.67
CA VAL A 81 0.24 -1.75 -9.59
C VAL A 81 0.01 -0.46 -8.79
N LEU A 82 0.98 0.44 -8.79
CA LEU A 82 0.80 1.81 -8.33
C LEU A 82 -0.05 2.57 -9.36
N LYS A 83 -1.20 3.10 -8.92
CA LYS A 83 -2.08 3.92 -9.74
C LYS A 83 -2.14 5.31 -9.13
N LEU A 84 -1.75 6.33 -9.88
CA LEU A 84 -1.85 7.74 -9.46
C LEU A 84 -2.44 8.54 -10.61
N GLN A 85 -3.41 9.40 -10.31
CA GLN A 85 -3.93 10.38 -11.26
C GLN A 85 -3.29 11.73 -10.99
N LEU A 86 -2.54 12.25 -11.95
CA LEU A 86 -1.90 13.55 -11.87
C LEU A 86 -2.83 14.60 -12.45
N ARG A 87 -3.01 15.69 -11.71
CA ARG A 87 -3.83 16.84 -12.09
C ARG A 87 -3.05 18.12 -11.85
N ASP A 88 -3.37 19.13 -12.64
CA ASP A 88 -2.85 20.48 -12.50
C ASP A 88 -3.42 21.15 -11.23
N GLU A 89 -2.71 22.15 -10.70
CA GLU A 89 -3.10 22.96 -9.55
C GLU A 89 -4.17 24.03 -9.89
N ASP A 90 -4.47 24.19 -11.18
CA ASP A 90 -5.55 25.05 -11.66
C ASP A 90 -6.90 24.71 -11.00
N PRO A 91 -7.80 25.70 -10.83
CA PRO A 91 -9.13 25.48 -10.23
C PRO A 91 -10.02 24.50 -11.00
N ASP A 92 -9.69 24.20 -12.26
CA ASP A 92 -10.36 23.18 -13.08
C ASP A 92 -9.81 21.76 -12.86
N ALA A 93 -8.71 21.61 -12.11
CA ALA A 93 -8.00 20.35 -11.80
C ALA A 93 -7.83 19.44 -13.03
N LYS A 94 -7.36 20.03 -14.13
CA LYS A 94 -7.23 19.36 -15.43
C LYS A 94 -6.23 18.20 -15.32
N PRO A 95 -6.52 17.04 -15.92
CA PRO A 95 -5.59 15.92 -15.90
C PRO A 95 -4.29 16.29 -16.63
N LEU A 96 -3.15 15.96 -16.02
CA LEU A 96 -1.83 16.10 -16.64
C LEU A 96 -1.64 14.99 -17.67
N ALA A 97 -2.27 15.14 -18.84
CA ALA A 97 -2.28 14.14 -19.89
C ALA A 97 -0.94 14.04 -20.64
N ASN A 98 -0.47 12.82 -20.92
CA ASN A 98 0.79 12.55 -21.63
C ASN A 98 2.05 13.18 -21.00
N ALA A 99 1.98 13.57 -19.72
CA ALA A 99 3.09 14.13 -18.98
C ALA A 99 4.18 13.07 -18.82
N ARG A 100 5.42 13.43 -19.13
CA ARG A 100 6.56 12.52 -18.95
C ARG A 100 6.81 12.36 -17.45
N PHE A 101 7.05 11.13 -17.01
CA PHE A 101 7.43 10.86 -15.64
C PHE A 101 8.58 9.84 -15.55
N LEU A 102 9.29 9.92 -14.43
CA LEU A 102 10.32 8.99 -13.99
C LEU A 102 9.96 8.53 -12.58
N LEU A 103 9.84 7.22 -12.38
CA LEU A 103 9.63 6.60 -11.09
C LEU A 103 10.88 5.82 -10.68
N GLU A 104 11.49 6.23 -9.57
CA GLU A 104 12.68 5.62 -9.01
C GLU A 104 12.34 4.90 -7.71
N ILE A 105 12.73 3.63 -7.62
CA ILE A 105 12.52 2.78 -6.43
C ILE A 105 13.84 2.11 -6.13
N GLU A 106 14.25 2.09 -4.86
CA GLU A 106 15.50 1.47 -4.45
C GLU A 106 15.55 -0.01 -4.86
N GLY A 107 16.62 -0.37 -5.59
CA GLY A 107 16.86 -1.72 -6.06
C GLY A 107 16.06 -2.13 -7.31
N GLU A 108 15.31 -1.22 -7.93
CA GLU A 108 14.65 -1.42 -9.22
C GLU A 108 15.32 -0.56 -10.30
N GLU A 109 15.17 -0.95 -11.56
CA GLU A 109 15.52 -0.07 -12.68
C GLU A 109 14.54 1.12 -12.74
N PRO A 110 15.02 2.36 -12.98
CA PRO A 110 14.16 3.53 -13.12
C PRO A 110 13.11 3.32 -14.21
N LYS A 111 11.86 3.66 -13.91
CA LYS A 111 10.72 3.47 -14.82
C LYS A 111 10.32 4.81 -15.42
N GLU A 112 10.71 5.03 -16.67
CA GLU A 112 10.31 6.21 -17.45
C GLU A 112 9.09 5.89 -18.32
N SER A 113 8.05 6.72 -18.25
CA SER A 113 6.87 6.61 -19.11
C SER A 113 6.09 7.93 -19.20
N ARG A 114 4.85 7.85 -19.67
CA ARG A 114 3.91 8.98 -19.73
C ARG A 114 2.59 8.64 -19.09
N THR A 115 1.93 9.62 -18.48
CA THR A 115 0.53 9.49 -18.06
C THR A 115 -0.36 9.30 -19.29
N ASP A 116 -1.54 8.68 -19.10
CA ASP A 116 -2.53 8.56 -20.18
C ASP A 116 -3.28 9.89 -20.45
N GLY A 117 -4.27 9.84 -21.34
CA GLY A 117 -5.09 11.01 -21.68
C GLY A 117 -5.93 11.57 -20.52
N GLU A 118 -6.07 10.82 -19.44
CA GLU A 118 -6.82 11.19 -18.24
C GLU A 118 -5.88 11.45 -17.04
N GLY A 119 -4.57 11.56 -17.29
CA GLY A 119 -3.57 11.89 -16.26
C GLY A 119 -3.16 10.70 -15.39
N TRP A 120 -3.57 9.47 -15.71
CA TRP A 120 -3.18 8.30 -14.90
C TRP A 120 -1.79 7.78 -15.27
N LEU A 121 -0.99 7.51 -14.25
CA LEU A 121 0.15 6.59 -14.33
C LEU A 121 -0.20 5.27 -13.64
N ARG A 122 0.15 4.15 -14.28
CA ARG A 122 -0.11 2.79 -13.78
C ARG A 122 1.16 1.98 -13.92
N VAL A 123 1.92 1.85 -12.84
CA VAL A 123 3.28 1.29 -12.87
C VAL A 123 3.38 0.10 -11.90
N PRO A 124 3.87 -1.07 -12.34
CA PRO A 124 4.17 -2.16 -11.43
C PRO A 124 5.30 -1.77 -10.47
N VAL A 125 5.04 -1.87 -9.16
CA VAL A 125 6.01 -1.61 -8.10
C VAL A 125 6.13 -2.85 -7.19
N PRO A 126 7.31 -3.14 -6.63
CA PRO A 126 7.44 -4.21 -5.64
C PRO A 126 6.50 -3.97 -4.46
N ILE A 127 5.77 -5.00 -4.03
CA ILE A 127 4.88 -4.91 -2.87
C ILE A 127 5.64 -4.58 -1.59
N ASP A 128 6.95 -4.81 -1.58
CA ASP A 128 7.87 -4.57 -0.48
C ASP A 128 8.65 -3.25 -0.61
N ALA A 129 8.36 -2.43 -1.62
CA ALA A 129 8.89 -1.07 -1.71
C ALA A 129 8.37 -0.22 -0.53
N GLU A 130 9.22 0.65 0.01
CA GLU A 130 8.87 1.53 1.12
C GLU A 130 8.73 2.98 0.66
N GLU A 131 9.60 3.40 -0.25
CA GLU A 131 9.62 4.75 -0.80
C GLU A 131 9.80 4.69 -2.33
N ALA A 132 9.29 5.70 -3.03
CA ALA A 132 9.60 5.95 -4.43
C ALA A 132 9.71 7.45 -4.71
N THR A 133 10.64 7.84 -5.56
CA THR A 133 10.71 9.21 -6.07
C THR A 133 9.99 9.28 -7.40
N LEU A 134 8.97 10.13 -7.51
CA LEU A 134 8.23 10.40 -8.73
C LEU A 134 8.59 11.80 -9.24
N THR A 135 9.30 11.87 -10.35
CA THR A 135 9.58 13.12 -11.07
C THR A 135 8.65 13.23 -12.28
N VAL A 136 7.94 14.34 -12.44
CA VAL A 136 7.02 14.59 -13.55
C VAL A 136 7.38 15.90 -14.22
N TRP A 137 7.53 15.88 -15.54
CA TRP A 137 7.84 17.07 -16.34
C TRP A 137 6.56 17.74 -16.79
N LEU A 138 6.32 18.96 -16.30
CA LEU A 138 5.23 19.83 -16.75
C LEU A 138 5.58 20.46 -18.11
N THR A 139 6.86 20.77 -18.32
CA THR A 139 7.41 21.23 -19.61
C THR A 139 8.78 20.60 -19.86
N GLU A 140 9.44 20.92 -20.98
CA GLU A 140 10.82 20.42 -21.23
C GLU A 140 11.85 20.94 -20.21
N GLN A 141 11.55 22.03 -19.52
CA GLN A 141 12.48 22.72 -18.61
C GLN A 141 12.01 22.71 -17.15
N GLU A 142 10.77 22.28 -16.90
CA GLU A 142 10.14 22.32 -15.59
C GLU A 142 9.64 20.94 -15.19
N SER A 143 10.01 20.51 -14.00
CA SER A 143 9.59 19.25 -13.40
C SER A 143 9.26 19.43 -11.92
N VAL A 144 8.29 18.66 -11.46
CA VAL A 144 7.93 18.52 -10.05
C VAL A 144 8.37 17.15 -9.58
N GLU A 145 8.86 17.07 -8.35
CA GLU A 145 9.32 15.84 -7.72
C GLU A 145 8.54 15.59 -6.43
N TRP A 146 8.06 14.36 -6.26
CA TRP A 146 7.41 13.89 -5.05
C TRP A 146 8.10 12.66 -4.49
N THR A 147 8.23 12.61 -3.18
CA THR A 147 8.59 11.39 -2.44
C THR A 147 7.30 10.68 -2.04
N LEU A 148 7.11 9.46 -2.53
CA LEU A 148 5.94 8.63 -2.31
C LEU A 148 6.25 7.57 -1.24
N GLU A 149 5.54 7.61 -0.11
CA GLU A 149 5.61 6.57 0.92
C GLU A 149 4.74 5.36 0.52
N LEU A 150 5.35 4.34 -0.11
CA LEU A 150 4.68 3.15 -0.61
C LEU A 150 4.35 2.11 0.48
N SER A 151 5.08 2.13 1.61
CA SER A 151 4.87 1.22 2.75
C SER A 151 3.62 1.51 3.58
N HIS A 152 2.92 2.61 3.30
CA HIS A 152 1.83 3.14 4.13
C HIS A 152 0.42 2.86 3.58
N LEU A 153 0.28 2.10 2.51
CA LEU A 153 -1.04 1.63 2.06
C LEU A 153 -1.48 0.44 2.92
N THR A 154 -1.82 0.71 4.18
CA THR A 154 -2.56 -0.20 5.05
C THR A 154 -3.84 -0.68 4.35
N PRO A 155 -4.34 -1.89 4.68
CA PRO A 155 -5.63 -2.36 4.18
C PRO A 155 -6.70 -1.27 4.37
N LEU A 156 -7.61 -1.11 3.40
CA LEU A 156 -8.70 -0.14 3.47
C LEU A 156 -9.59 -0.33 4.69
N ASP A 157 -9.61 -1.55 5.24
CA ASP A 157 -10.40 -1.94 6.41
C ASP A 157 -9.87 -1.36 7.74
N ASP A 158 -8.75 -0.64 7.74
CA ASP A 158 -8.18 0.06 8.89
C ASP A 158 -8.34 1.59 8.73
N ASP A 159 -8.65 2.31 9.80
CA ASP A 159 -8.87 3.77 9.76
C ASP A 159 -7.65 4.52 9.20
N ALA A 160 -6.43 4.03 9.45
CA ALA A 160 -5.22 4.57 8.85
C ALA A 160 -5.17 4.35 7.32
N GLY A 161 -5.70 3.23 6.82
CA GLY A 161 -5.80 2.93 5.40
C GLY A 161 -6.87 3.75 4.68
N ALA A 162 -7.97 4.07 5.35
CA ALA A 162 -8.99 4.99 4.87
C ALA A 162 -8.48 6.44 4.86
N HIS A 163 -7.82 6.87 5.95
CA HIS A 163 -7.19 8.18 6.10
C HIS A 163 -6.14 8.45 5.01
N ALA A 164 -5.27 7.47 4.75
CA ALA A 164 -4.28 7.56 3.68
C ALA A 164 -4.94 7.72 2.29
N ARG A 165 -6.03 6.99 2.02
CA ARG A 165 -6.75 7.07 0.72
C ARG A 165 -7.49 8.38 0.57
N LEU A 166 -8.14 8.87 1.62
CA LEU A 166 -8.80 10.17 1.64
C LEU A 166 -7.79 11.30 1.43
N SER A 167 -6.64 11.24 2.11
CA SER A 167 -5.53 12.19 1.92
C SER A 167 -5.01 12.17 0.49
N ASN A 168 -4.81 10.98 -0.09
CA ASN A 168 -4.42 10.82 -1.51
C ASN A 168 -5.49 11.33 -2.50
N LEU A 169 -6.76 11.40 -2.09
CA LEU A 169 -7.87 11.97 -2.86
C LEU A 169 -8.04 13.48 -2.63
N GLY A 170 -7.14 14.12 -1.88
CA GLY A 170 -7.17 15.56 -1.60
C GLY A 170 -8.05 15.97 -0.42
N TYR A 171 -8.51 15.03 0.40
CA TYR A 171 -9.24 15.35 1.62
C TYR A 171 -8.26 15.53 2.79
N ASP A 172 -8.30 16.70 3.44
CA ASP A 172 -7.48 16.96 4.63
C ASP A 172 -8.03 16.21 5.83
N CYS A 173 -7.33 15.15 6.23
CA CYS A 173 -7.71 14.27 7.32
C CYS A 173 -6.96 14.57 8.64
N GLY A 174 -6.08 15.58 8.68
CA GLY A 174 -5.25 15.90 9.86
C GLY A 174 -4.12 14.89 10.15
N GLU A 175 -3.37 15.11 11.24
CA GLU A 175 -2.24 14.25 11.63
C GLU A 175 -2.68 12.88 12.18
N PRO A 176 -2.02 11.77 11.79
CA PRO A 176 -2.29 10.45 12.35
C PRO A 176 -2.09 10.41 13.87
N GLY A 177 -3.15 10.11 14.63
CA GLY A 177 -3.07 9.87 16.08
C GLY A 177 -3.47 11.03 16.98
N ALA A 178 -3.93 12.16 16.45
CA ALA A 178 -4.64 13.18 17.22
C ALA A 178 -6.12 12.77 17.35
N GLU A 179 -6.55 12.33 18.54
CA GLU A 179 -7.95 11.96 18.90
C GLU A 179 -8.80 11.47 17.72
N ALA A 180 -8.50 10.24 17.27
CA ALA A 180 -8.90 9.64 16.00
C ALA A 180 -10.41 9.45 15.74
N ASP A 181 -11.29 9.89 16.65
CA ASP A 181 -12.71 9.56 16.57
C ASP A 181 -13.57 10.66 15.93
N SER A 182 -13.03 11.87 15.66
CA SER A 182 -13.84 12.99 15.14
C SER A 182 -13.41 13.54 13.77
N ALA A 183 -12.12 13.57 13.44
CA ALA A 183 -11.65 14.17 12.18
C ALA A 183 -11.85 13.24 10.98
N THR A 184 -11.39 11.98 11.06
CA THR A 184 -11.52 10.99 9.98
C THR A 184 -12.99 10.65 9.69
N GLU A 185 -13.83 10.51 10.72
CA GLU A 185 -15.27 10.29 10.52
C GLU A 185 -15.93 11.47 9.80
N HIS A 186 -15.58 12.72 10.15
CA HIS A 186 -16.14 13.90 9.49
C HIS A 186 -15.76 13.95 8.01
N VAL A 187 -14.52 13.60 7.68
CA VAL A 187 -14.04 13.54 6.30
C VAL A 187 -14.67 12.37 5.53
N LEU A 188 -14.84 11.21 6.15
CA LEU A 188 -15.56 10.09 5.56
C LEU A 188 -17.01 10.45 5.24
N ARG A 189 -17.69 11.17 6.14
CA ARG A 189 -19.04 11.68 5.88
C ARG A 189 -19.08 12.74 4.79
N ALA A 190 -18.07 13.61 4.71
CA ALA A 190 -17.92 14.56 3.62
C ALA A 190 -17.73 13.83 2.27
N PHE A 191 -16.90 12.78 2.24
CA PHE A 191 -16.71 11.93 1.08
C PHE A 191 -18.00 11.20 0.68
N GLN A 192 -18.72 10.61 1.64
CA GLN A 192 -20.03 9.99 1.41
C GLN A 192 -21.02 10.99 0.78
N HIS A 193 -21.11 12.21 1.32
CA HIS A 193 -21.97 13.25 0.78
C HIS A 193 -21.57 13.66 -0.66
N THR A 194 -20.28 13.85 -0.92
CA THR A 194 -19.77 14.16 -2.27
C THR A 194 -20.06 13.04 -3.27
N CYS A 195 -20.00 11.78 -2.82
CA CYS A 195 -20.23 10.62 -3.66
C CYS A 195 -21.70 10.15 -3.70
N GLY A 196 -22.60 10.76 -2.92
CA GLY A 196 -24.01 10.38 -2.82
C GLY A 196 -24.26 9.03 -2.15
N ILE A 197 -23.46 8.66 -1.15
CA ILE A 197 -23.57 7.41 -0.40
C ILE A 197 -24.46 7.62 0.82
N GLU A 198 -25.55 6.85 0.90
CA GLU A 198 -26.47 6.86 2.06
C GLU A 198 -26.17 5.66 2.98
N GLU A 199 -25.01 5.69 3.63
CA GLU A 199 -24.57 4.65 4.55
C GLU A 199 -24.31 5.25 5.95
N PRO A 200 -24.94 4.72 7.01
CA PRO A 200 -24.82 5.30 8.35
C PRO A 200 -23.42 5.12 8.96
N GLU A 201 -22.78 4.00 8.62
CA GLU A 201 -21.41 3.68 9.01
C GLU A 201 -20.42 4.46 8.10
N PRO A 202 -19.54 5.32 8.66
CA PRO A 202 -18.63 6.16 7.87
C PRO A 202 -17.66 5.38 6.97
N LEU A 203 -17.23 4.19 7.41
CA LEU A 203 -16.37 3.29 6.64
C LEU A 203 -17.08 1.94 6.40
N GLY A 204 -18.37 2.00 6.06
CA GLY A 204 -19.14 0.80 5.70
C GLY A 204 -18.80 0.27 4.29
N PRO A 205 -19.39 -0.87 3.89
CA PRO A 205 -19.11 -1.52 2.62
C PRO A 205 -19.27 -0.62 1.39
N GLN A 206 -20.30 0.22 1.33
CA GLN A 206 -20.52 1.10 0.16
C GLN A 206 -19.47 2.20 0.08
N THR A 207 -19.07 2.73 1.24
CA THR A 207 -18.03 3.76 1.33
C THR A 207 -16.68 3.20 0.96
N ARG A 208 -16.38 1.97 1.37
CA ARG A 208 -15.16 1.24 0.96
C ARG A 208 -15.12 0.98 -0.53
N ASP A 209 -16.17 0.39 -1.10
CA ASP A 209 -16.27 0.15 -2.54
C ASP A 209 -16.07 1.44 -3.35
N ARG A 210 -16.59 2.57 -2.85
CA ARG A 210 -16.41 3.85 -3.52
C ARG A 210 -15.02 4.43 -3.34
N LEU A 211 -14.43 4.32 -2.15
CA LEU A 211 -13.03 4.68 -1.91
C LEU A 211 -12.09 3.85 -2.80
N GLU A 212 -12.33 2.54 -2.96
CA GLU A 212 -11.58 1.70 -3.90
C GLU A 212 -11.72 2.18 -5.33
N ARG A 213 -12.94 2.50 -5.79
CA ARG A 213 -13.15 2.98 -7.16
C ARG A 213 -12.51 4.34 -7.43
N GLU A 214 -12.63 5.30 -6.52
CA GLU A 214 -12.09 6.66 -6.68
C GLU A 214 -10.57 6.68 -6.52
N HIS A 215 -10.03 5.92 -5.56
CA HIS A 215 -8.57 5.72 -5.39
C HIS A 215 -7.98 4.81 -6.48
N GLY A 216 -8.83 4.01 -7.13
CA GLY A 216 -8.49 3.15 -8.24
C GLY A 216 -7.93 1.77 -7.84
N CYS A 217 -8.10 1.32 -6.60
CA CYS A 217 -7.64 0.00 -6.15
C CYS A 217 -8.58 -1.12 -6.63
#